data_AF-A0A7X7S318-F1
#
_entry.id   AF-A0A7X7S318-F1
#
_cell.length_a   1.000
_cell.length_b   1.000
_cell.length_c   1.000
_cell.angle_alpha   90.00
_cell.angle_beta   90.00
_cell.angle_gamma   90.00
#
_symmetry.space_group_name_H-M   'P 1'
#
loop_
_entity.id
_entity.type
_entity.pdbx_description
1 polymer ?
#
loop_
_entity_poly.entity_id
_entity_poly.type
_entity_poly.pdbx_seq_one_letter_code
_entity_poly.pdbx_strand_id
1 'polypeptide(L)'
;QGYILVKKFGYDKKRLHLSALIWSGQLTREEAEKQMGEIDYPQSAQAQDKEFVVKKLGISMQEFDAIIHAQPKDFYDYPSYKKIFYRHKWLIAIYHYFRRS
;
A
#
# COMPACT_ATOMS: atom_id res chain seq x y z
N GLN A 1 -8.70 4.76 0.95
CA GLN A 1 -7.99 3.78 0.08
C GLN A 1 -8.40 2.34 0.45
N GLY A 2 -9.69 2.02 0.35
CA GLY A 2 -10.19 0.71 0.78
C GLY A 2 -10.17 -0.37 -0.30
N TYR A 3 -10.30 0.01 -1.58
CA TYR A 3 -10.50 -0.96 -2.66
C TYR A 3 -9.18 -1.58 -3.13
N ILE A 4 -8.26 -0.75 -3.62
CA ILE A 4 -7.03 -1.21 -4.29
C ILE A 4 -6.10 -1.98 -3.35
N LEU A 5 -5.93 -1.54 -2.11
CA LEU A 5 -5.02 -2.20 -1.16
C LEU A 5 -5.52 -3.58 -0.76
N VAL A 6 -6.81 -3.72 -0.50
CA VAL A 6 -7.44 -5.00 -0.16
C VAL A 6 -7.50 -5.92 -1.37
N LYS A 7 -7.93 -5.42 -2.54
CA LYS A 7 -8.15 -6.25 -3.74
C LYS A 7 -6.86 -6.63 -4.47
N LYS A 8 -5.94 -5.69 -4.66
CA LYS A 8 -4.71 -5.92 -5.43
C LYS A 8 -3.56 -6.40 -4.56
N PHE A 9 -3.39 -5.83 -3.37
CA PHE A 9 -2.20 -6.06 -2.54
C PHE A 9 -2.47 -6.89 -1.28
N GLY A 10 -3.74 -7.23 -0.99
CA GLY A 10 -4.11 -8.00 0.20
C GLY A 10 -3.89 -7.28 1.54
N TYR A 11 -3.64 -5.97 1.52
CA TYR A 11 -3.42 -5.18 2.74
C TYR A 11 -4.71 -4.55 3.22
N ASP A 12 -5.18 -4.98 4.37
CA ASP A 12 -6.27 -4.34 5.08
C ASP A 12 -5.74 -3.39 6.16
N LYS A 13 -5.99 -2.09 5.96
CA LYS A 13 -5.60 -1.03 6.89
C LYS A 13 -6.38 -1.08 8.22
N LYS A 14 -7.56 -1.72 8.24
CA LYS A 14 -8.34 -1.89 9.48
C LYS A 14 -7.56 -2.65 10.53
N ARG A 15 -6.83 -3.69 10.13
CA ARG A 15 -6.00 -4.50 11.04
C ARG A 15 -4.98 -3.63 11.77
N LEU A 16 -4.34 -2.71 11.06
CA LEU A 16 -3.38 -1.78 11.66
C LEU A 16 -4.07 -0.83 12.65
N HIS A 17 -5.19 -0.23 12.25
CA HIS A 17 -5.94 0.71 13.08
C HIS A 17 -6.47 0.06 14.36
N LEU A 18 -7.16 -1.08 14.23
CA LEU A 18 -7.71 -1.82 15.37
C LEU A 18 -6.62 -2.34 16.31
N SER A 19 -5.48 -2.78 15.77
CA SER A 19 -4.33 -3.18 16.61
C SER A 19 -3.82 -2.02 17.45
N ALA A 20 -3.79 -0.80 16.89
CA ALA A 20 -3.39 0.39 17.63
C ALA A 20 -4.42 0.78 18.71
N LEU A 21 -5.73 0.59 18.45
CA LEU A 21 -6.79 0.83 19.45
C LEU A 21 -6.77 -0.19 20.59
N ILE A 22 -6.47 -1.46 20.29
CA ILE A 22 -6.24 -2.48 21.31
C ILE A 22 -5.03 -2.10 22.17
N TRP A 23 -3.94 -1.68 21.54
CA TRP A 23 -2.73 -1.26 22.24
C TRP A 23 -2.95 -0.04 23.14
N SER A 24 -3.78 0.91 22.72
CA SER A 24 -4.12 2.09 23.52
C SER A 24 -5.17 1.84 24.61
N GLY A 25 -5.72 0.63 24.71
CA GLY A 25 -6.78 0.28 25.66
C GLY A 25 -8.14 0.92 25.34
N GLN A 26 -8.31 1.52 24.16
CA GLN A 26 -9.56 2.15 23.72
C GLN A 26 -10.58 1.14 23.19
N LEU A 27 -10.14 -0.09 22.94
CA LEU A 27 -10.94 -1.15 22.34
C LEU A 27 -10.45 -2.51 22.81
N THR A 28 -11.37 -3.42 23.12
CA THR A 28 -11.02 -4.81 23.42
C THR A 28 -10.78 -5.61 22.14
N ARG A 29 -10.10 -6.75 22.27
CA ARG A 29 -9.86 -7.66 21.14
C ARG A 29 -11.17 -8.20 20.55
N GLU A 30 -12.14 -8.53 21.41
CA GLU A 30 -13.45 -9.04 20.97
C GLU A 30 -14.23 -8.01 20.17
N GLU A 31 -14.17 -6.73 20.57
CA GLU A 31 -14.77 -5.62 19.83
C GLU A 31 -14.07 -5.38 18.48
N ALA A 32 -12.73 -5.48 18.43
CA ALA A 32 -11.99 -5.42 17.17
C ALA A 32 -12.40 -6.53 16.19
N GLU A 33 -12.58 -7.75 16.68
CA GLU A 33 -12.97 -8.87 15.83
C GLU A 33 -14.38 -8.68 15.25
N LYS A 34 -15.31 -8.09 16.02
CA LYS A 34 -16.62 -7.69 15.51
C LYS A 34 -16.52 -6.61 14.43
N GLN A 35 -15.76 -5.54 14.67
CA GLN A 35 -15.58 -4.45 13.71
C GLN A 35 -14.85 -4.89 12.44
N MET A 36 -13.94 -5.86 12.52
CA MET A 36 -13.31 -6.45 11.32
C MET A 36 -14.33 -7.12 10.39
N GLY A 37 -15.42 -7.67 10.93
CA GLY A 37 -16.49 -8.31 10.17
C GLY A 37 -17.42 -7.34 9.45
N GLU A 38 -17.40 -6.06 9.81
CA GLU A 38 -18.29 -5.05 9.24
C GLU A 38 -17.79 -4.53 7.88
N ILE A 39 -18.74 -4.30 6.96
CA ILE A 39 -18.46 -3.77 5.62
C ILE A 39 -18.34 -2.24 5.70
N ASP A 40 -17.15 -1.74 6.06
CA ASP A 40 -16.89 -0.30 6.13
C ASP A 40 -16.93 0.41 4.77
N TYR A 41 -16.79 -0.34 3.67
CA TYR A 41 -16.72 0.25 2.34
C TYR A 41 -17.90 -0.17 1.48
N PRO A 42 -19.01 0.60 1.48
CA PRO A 42 -20.20 0.25 0.73
C PRO A 42 -19.93 0.20 -0.77
N GLN A 43 -20.60 -0.72 -1.47
CA GLN A 43 -20.40 -0.94 -2.90
C GLN A 43 -20.72 0.30 -3.75
N SER A 44 -21.68 1.13 -3.33
CA SER A 44 -22.04 2.38 -4.00
C SER A 44 -20.88 3.39 -4.00
N ALA A 45 -20.22 3.56 -2.86
CA ALA A 45 -19.04 4.43 -2.74
C ALA A 45 -17.86 3.87 -3.56
N GLN A 46 -17.68 2.55 -3.58
CA GLN A 46 -16.66 1.90 -4.42
C GLN A 46 -16.88 2.20 -5.91
N ALA A 47 -18.12 2.14 -6.39
CA ALA A 47 -18.44 2.42 -7.79
C ALA A 47 -18.14 3.88 -8.15
N GLN A 48 -18.56 4.82 -7.31
CA GLN A 48 -18.30 6.25 -7.50
C GLN A 48 -16.79 6.56 -7.53
N ASP A 49 -16.03 5.98 -6.60
CA ASP A 49 -14.57 6.17 -6.55
C ASP A 49 -13.87 5.59 -7.79
N LYS A 50 -14.33 4.43 -8.29
CA LYS A 50 -13.80 3.84 -9.53
C LYS A 50 -14.05 4.76 -10.72
N GLU A 51 -15.28 5.23 -10.90
CA GLU A 51 -15.63 6.15 -12.00
C GLU A 51 -14.80 7.43 -11.95
N PHE A 52 -14.64 7.99 -10.76
CA PHE A 52 -13.80 9.17 -10.55
C PHE A 52 -12.34 8.92 -10.94
N VAL A 53 -11.76 7.80 -10.51
CA VAL A 53 -10.37 7.43 -10.82
C VAL A 53 -10.17 7.17 -12.31
N VAL A 54 -11.07 6.42 -12.95
CA VAL A 54 -11.05 6.10 -14.39
C VAL A 54 -11.07 7.40 -15.19
N LYS A 55 -12.00 8.32 -14.87
CA LYS A 55 -12.10 9.63 -15.52
C LYS A 55 -10.85 10.49 -15.29
N LYS A 56 -10.29 10.49 -14.08
CA LYS A 56 -9.13 11.32 -13.73
C LYS A 56 -7.82 10.82 -14.34
N LEU A 57 -7.67 9.51 -14.50
CA LEU A 57 -6.49 8.88 -15.09
C LEU A 57 -6.59 8.73 -16.61
N GLY A 58 -7.76 9.00 -17.20
CA GLY A 58 -7.96 8.89 -18.65
C GLY A 58 -7.90 7.47 -19.18
N ILE A 59 -8.25 6.48 -18.34
CA ILE A 59 -8.27 5.06 -18.69
C ILE A 59 -9.72 4.59 -18.84
N SER A 60 -9.92 3.42 -19.42
CA SER A 60 -11.22 2.72 -19.45
C SER A 60 -11.43 1.89 -18.18
N MET A 61 -12.69 1.52 -17.90
CA MET A 61 -13.01 0.61 -16.79
C MET A 61 -12.37 -0.77 -17.00
N GLN A 62 -12.25 -1.22 -18.24
CA GLN A 62 -11.61 -2.49 -18.59
C GLN A 62 -10.11 -2.48 -18.27
N GLU A 63 -9.41 -1.39 -18.57
CA GLU A 63 -8.00 -1.22 -18.20
C GLU A 63 -7.83 -1.13 -16.68
N PHE A 64 -8.72 -0.42 -15.99
CA PHE A 64 -8.72 -0.39 -14.53
C PHE A 64 -8.85 -1.79 -13.94
N ASP A 65 -9.83 -2.58 -14.40
CA ASP A 65 -10.01 -3.95 -13.92
C ASP A 65 -8.81 -4.84 -14.28
N ALA A 66 -8.21 -4.69 -15.46
CA ALA A 66 -6.98 -5.39 -15.83
C ALA A 66 -5.83 -5.03 -14.88
N ILE A 67 -5.68 -3.75 -14.51
CA ILE A 67 -4.67 -3.30 -13.55
C ILE A 67 -4.91 -3.89 -12.16
N ILE A 68 -6.16 -3.98 -11.71
CA ILE A 68 -6.51 -4.52 -10.39
C ILE A 68 -6.23 -6.02 -10.30
N HIS A 69 -6.50 -6.78 -11.37
CA HIS A 69 -6.28 -8.24 -11.40
C HIS A 69 -4.87 -8.64 -11.83
N ALA A 70 -4.07 -7.71 -12.34
CA ALA A 70 -2.67 -7.96 -12.65
C ALA A 70 -1.87 -8.32 -11.38
N GLN A 71 -0.88 -9.20 -11.55
CA GLN A 71 0.06 -9.57 -10.50
C GLN A 71 0.72 -8.31 -9.88
N PRO A 72 0.73 -8.19 -8.55
CA PRO A 72 1.46 -7.12 -7.86
C PRO A 72 2.93 -7.22 -8.21
N LYS A 73 3.53 -6.09 -8.58
CA LYS A 73 4.97 -5.97 -8.76
C LYS A 73 5.57 -5.38 -7.48
N ASP A 74 6.71 -5.90 -7.08
CA ASP A 74 7.52 -5.30 -6.02
C ASP A 74 8.25 -4.08 -6.58
N PHE A 75 8.61 -3.16 -5.70
CA PHE A 75 9.54 -2.08 -5.99
C PHE A 75 10.85 -2.58 -6.65
N TYR A 76 11.30 -3.80 -6.33
CA TYR A 76 12.51 -4.40 -6.94
C TYR A 76 12.37 -4.77 -8.42
N ASP A 77 11.14 -4.92 -8.93
CA ASP A 77 10.87 -5.26 -10.33
C ASP A 77 11.09 -4.09 -11.29
N TYR A 78 11.23 -2.87 -10.74
CA TYR A 78 11.44 -1.66 -11.51
C TYR A 78 12.92 -1.22 -11.46
N PRO A 79 13.47 -0.71 -12.57
CA PRO A 79 14.84 -0.20 -12.58
C PRO A 79 14.96 0.98 -11.59
N SER A 80 15.88 0.87 -10.64
CA SER A 80 16.12 1.91 -9.64
C SER A 80 17.61 2.12 -9.36
N TYR A 81 17.98 3.36 -9.05
CA TYR A 81 19.35 3.74 -8.67
C TYR A 81 19.82 3.09 -7.35
N LYS A 82 18.90 2.52 -6.56
CA LYS A 82 19.23 1.82 -5.31
C LYS A 82 20.21 0.67 -5.55
N LYS A 83 20.12 -0.06 -6.66
CA LYS A 83 21.06 -1.16 -6.98
C LYS A 83 22.51 -0.67 -7.05
N ILE A 84 22.74 0.52 -7.61
CA ILE A 84 24.07 1.13 -7.69
C ILE A 84 24.54 1.55 -6.29
N PHE A 85 23.67 2.22 -5.53
CA PHE A 85 23.98 2.67 -4.17
C PHE A 85 24.35 1.52 -3.22
N TYR A 86 23.58 0.43 -3.23
CA TYR A 86 23.88 -0.73 -2.37
C TYR A 86 25.11 -1.51 -2.82
N ARG A 87 25.34 -1.65 -4.14
CA ARG A 87 26.50 -2.38 -4.69
C ARG A 87 27.82 -1.66 -4.43
N HIS A 88 27.79 -0.33 -4.37
CA HIS A 88 28.97 0.50 -4.16
C HIS A 88 28.96 1.20 -2.79
N LYS A 89 28.19 0.68 -1.82
CA LYS A 89 28.08 1.25 -0.47
C LYS A 89 29.45 1.42 0.20
N TRP A 90 30.39 0.51 -0.07
CA TRP A 90 31.75 0.58 0.43
C TRP A 90 32.57 1.74 -0.17
N LEU A 91 32.39 2.06 -1.46
CA LEU A 91 33.03 3.23 -2.09
C LEU A 91 32.52 4.54 -1.49
N ILE A 92 31.22 4.61 -1.20
CA ILE A 92 30.60 5.77 -0.54
C ILE A 92 31.16 5.90 0.90
N ALA A 93 31.32 4.79 1.62
CA ALA A 93 31.92 4.79 2.95
C ALA A 93 33.38 5.25 2.93
N ILE A 94 34.18 4.80 1.96
CA ILE A 94 35.57 5.23 1.75
C ILE A 94 35.64 6.72 1.43
N TYR A 95 34.79 7.21 0.52
CA TYR A 95 34.70 8.63 0.19
C TYR A 95 34.43 9.49 1.44
N HIS A 96 33.49 9.06 2.29
CA HIS A 96 33.20 9.76 3.53
C HIS A 96 34.30 9.65 4.59
N TYR A 97 35.06 8.54 4.62
CA TYR A 97 36.23 8.40 5.48
C TYR A 97 37.31 9.42 5.11
N PHE A 98 37.65 9.53 3.82
CA PHE A 98 38.69 10.45 3.35
C PHE A 98 38.27 11.92 3.34
N ARG A 99 36.99 12.23 3.15
CA ARG A 99 36.49 13.62 3.21
C ARG A 99 36.42 14.20 4.63
N ARG A 100 36.48 13.36 5.66
CA ARG A 100 36.38 13.75 7.08
C ARG A 100 37.75 13.89 7.77
N SER A 101 38.84 13.57 7.06
CA SER A 101 40.23 13.85 7.44
C SER A 101 40.73 15.11 6.73
#